data_AF-A0A3Q0F6K0-F1
#
_entry.id   AF-A0A3Q0F6K0-F1
#
_cell.length_a   1.000
_cell.length_b   1.000
_cell.length_c   1.000
_cell.angle_alpha   90.00
_cell.angle_beta   90.00
_cell.angle_gamma   90.00
#
_symmetry.space_group_name_H-M   'P 1'
#
loop_
_entity.id
_entity.type
_entity.pdbx_description
1 polymer ?
#
loop_
_entity_poly.entity_id
_entity_poly.type
_entity_poly.pdbx_seq_one_letter_code
_entity_poly.pdbx_strand_id
1 'polypeptide(L)'
;MKIINRVSEFSKVTELVFDDSRNFISEIATELTRCFGGLANLNQNLFHYRSPPSLSMSSYSENDAEALRRKRILSSKLYFDVSPSKVPLIYSESYDISFLGIEKLHPFDSSKWGRICRFLVSFGILDKESIVEPLEASKDDLLVVHTELYLNSLKGSSKVAMIVEVPPVALIPNCLVQQKVLFPFKKQVGGTVLAAKLAKERGWAINVGGGFHHCSAEKGGGFCVYADISLCIHFAFVQLNISRVMIIDLDAHQGNGHEMDFAYDSRVYILDMYNPGIYPLYAYILIQWSQFYDLETNLYQFLAAIPLYLLYQDYEARNYINQQVEVKSGTLTEEYLQKLDEALEVAGRRFNPELVIYNAGTDILQGDPLGRLEISPEGIALRDEKVFRFAREKNIPIVMLTSGGYMKSSARVIADSIINLSNKCLIEAGGAPKSA
;
A
#
# COMPACT_ATOMS: atom_id res chain seq x y z
N MET A 1 -48.15 -12.42 -3.87
CA MET A 1 -47.98 -13.68 -4.63
C MET A 1 -47.16 -13.57 -5.92
N LYS A 2 -46.61 -12.39 -6.31
CA LYS A 2 -45.71 -12.23 -7.48
C LYS A 2 -44.21 -12.06 -7.16
N ILE A 3 -43.82 -12.05 -5.88
CA ILE A 3 -42.42 -11.91 -5.45
C ILE A 3 -41.74 -13.27 -5.19
N ILE A 4 -42.51 -14.29 -4.79
CA ILE A 4 -41.99 -15.63 -4.48
C ILE A 4 -41.54 -16.40 -5.73
N ASN A 5 -42.15 -16.15 -6.90
CA ASN A 5 -41.77 -16.83 -8.15
C ASN A 5 -40.51 -16.27 -8.83
N ARG A 6 -40.05 -15.04 -8.49
CA ARG A 6 -38.77 -14.51 -9.04
C ARG A 6 -37.54 -14.96 -8.25
N VAL A 7 -37.71 -15.39 -7.00
CA VAL A 7 -36.61 -15.91 -6.16
C VAL A 7 -36.23 -17.33 -6.56
N SER A 8 -37.18 -18.16 -7.02
CA SER A 8 -36.88 -19.54 -7.44
C SER A 8 -36.21 -19.62 -8.83
N GLU A 9 -36.45 -18.68 -9.73
CA GLU A 9 -35.70 -18.59 -11.00
C GLU A 9 -34.26 -18.09 -10.80
N PHE A 10 -34.02 -17.16 -9.87
CA PHE A 10 -32.67 -16.69 -9.53
C PHE A 10 -31.82 -17.77 -8.83
N SER A 11 -32.44 -18.63 -8.03
CA SER A 11 -31.81 -19.81 -7.40
C SER A 11 -31.38 -20.87 -8.42
N LYS A 12 -32.12 -21.04 -9.52
CA LYS A 12 -31.79 -22.05 -10.55
C LYS A 12 -30.68 -21.59 -11.49
N VAL A 13 -30.60 -20.28 -11.77
CA VAL A 13 -29.52 -19.70 -12.60
C VAL A 13 -28.20 -19.64 -11.80
N THR A 14 -28.27 -19.41 -10.49
CA THR A 14 -27.09 -19.50 -9.62
C THR A 14 -26.60 -20.95 -9.49
N GLU A 15 -27.47 -21.94 -9.26
CA GLU A 15 -27.07 -23.36 -9.22
C GLU A 15 -26.32 -23.84 -10.48
N LEU A 16 -26.80 -23.45 -11.68
CA LEU A 16 -26.17 -23.85 -12.95
C LEU A 16 -24.80 -23.18 -13.19
N VAL A 17 -24.63 -21.93 -12.77
CA VAL A 17 -23.33 -21.22 -12.87
C VAL A 17 -22.34 -21.76 -11.82
N PHE A 18 -22.84 -22.22 -10.67
CA PHE A 18 -22.00 -22.79 -9.62
C PHE A 18 -21.56 -24.23 -9.91
N ASP A 19 -22.33 -25.03 -10.64
CA ASP A 19 -21.92 -26.41 -11.01
C ASP A 19 -20.76 -26.47 -12.00
N ASP A 20 -20.74 -25.60 -13.01
CA ASP A 20 -19.60 -25.49 -13.94
C ASP A 20 -18.32 -25.01 -13.25
N SER A 21 -18.47 -24.09 -12.27
CA SER A 21 -17.33 -23.61 -11.48
C SER A 21 -16.82 -24.64 -10.46
N ARG A 22 -17.68 -25.51 -9.91
CA ARG A 22 -17.29 -26.60 -9.01
C ARG A 22 -16.49 -27.68 -9.73
N ASN A 23 -16.87 -28.02 -10.96
CA ASN A 23 -16.12 -28.97 -11.78
C ASN A 23 -14.75 -28.42 -12.19
N PHE A 24 -14.69 -27.13 -12.58
CA PHE A 24 -13.43 -26.46 -12.92
C PHE A 24 -12.48 -26.32 -11.72
N ILE A 25 -13.01 -26.03 -10.53
CA ILE A 25 -12.21 -25.93 -9.28
C ILE A 25 -11.76 -27.31 -8.79
N SER A 26 -12.58 -28.35 -8.95
CA SER A 26 -12.21 -29.74 -8.65
C SER A 26 -11.09 -30.23 -9.56
N GLU A 27 -11.12 -29.88 -10.85
CA GLU A 27 -10.03 -30.19 -11.79
C GLU A 27 -8.74 -29.45 -11.44
N ILE A 28 -8.81 -28.18 -11.05
CA ILE A 28 -7.62 -27.43 -10.57
C ILE A 28 -7.08 -28.00 -9.26
N ALA A 29 -7.94 -28.35 -8.30
CA ALA A 29 -7.52 -28.95 -7.02
C ALA A 29 -6.88 -30.33 -7.23
N THR A 30 -7.40 -31.12 -8.17
CA THR A 30 -6.84 -32.42 -8.56
C THR A 30 -5.48 -32.25 -9.24
N GLU A 31 -5.34 -31.28 -10.15
CA GLU A 31 -4.09 -31.06 -10.87
C GLU A 31 -3.01 -30.38 -10.02
N LEU A 32 -3.39 -29.55 -9.04
CA LEU A 32 -2.49 -29.04 -8.00
C LEU A 32 -2.04 -30.18 -7.06
N THR A 33 -2.94 -31.05 -6.63
CA THR A 33 -2.59 -32.23 -5.82
C THR A 33 -1.66 -33.19 -6.59
N ARG A 34 -1.83 -33.30 -7.91
CA ARG A 34 -0.96 -34.08 -8.80
C ARG A 34 0.41 -33.43 -9.02
N CYS A 35 0.47 -32.10 -9.16
CA CYS A 35 1.72 -31.33 -9.27
C CYS A 35 2.53 -31.35 -7.96
N PHE A 36 1.87 -31.31 -6.80
CA PHE A 36 2.53 -31.22 -5.49
C PHE A 36 2.68 -32.57 -4.78
N GLY A 37 1.89 -33.59 -5.13
CA GLY A 37 2.03 -34.95 -4.60
C GLY A 37 3.36 -35.63 -4.97
N GLY A 38 4.00 -35.18 -6.05
CA GLY A 38 5.35 -35.62 -6.43
C GLY A 38 6.48 -35.09 -5.54
N LEU A 39 6.22 -34.07 -4.71
CA LEU A 39 7.22 -33.47 -3.81
C LEU A 39 7.22 -34.09 -2.41
N ALA A 40 6.24 -34.95 -2.09
CA ALA A 40 6.14 -35.59 -0.78
C ALA A 40 7.13 -36.75 -0.55
N ASN A 41 7.91 -37.16 -1.56
CA ASN A 41 8.89 -38.25 -1.47
C ASN A 41 10.36 -37.82 -1.49
N LEU A 42 10.65 -36.52 -1.34
CA LEU A 42 12.01 -36.00 -1.24
C LEU A 42 12.21 -35.30 0.11
N ASN A 43 12.26 -36.07 1.21
CA ASN A 43 13.07 -35.72 2.38
C ASN A 43 13.05 -36.80 3.48
N GLN A 44 14.11 -37.61 3.53
CA GLN A 44 14.58 -38.25 4.78
C GLN A 44 16.11 -38.16 4.98
N ASN A 45 16.85 -37.35 4.21
CA ASN A 45 18.31 -37.24 4.36
C ASN A 45 18.85 -35.79 4.29
N LEU A 46 18.17 -34.84 4.93
CA LEU A 46 18.67 -33.46 5.06
C LEU A 46 18.54 -32.95 6.51
N PHE A 47 19.07 -33.72 7.46
CA PHE A 47 19.43 -33.21 8.79
C PHE A 47 20.85 -33.64 9.16
N HIS A 48 21.83 -33.08 8.43
CA HIS A 48 23.16 -32.87 8.97
C HIS A 48 23.61 -31.47 8.59
N TYR A 49 23.48 -30.56 9.55
CA TYR A 49 24.04 -29.21 9.48
C TYR A 49 25.57 -29.35 9.49
N ARG A 50 26.19 -29.38 8.30
CA ARG A 50 27.61 -29.12 8.14
C ARG A 50 27.76 -27.63 7.83
N SER A 51 28.60 -26.95 8.60
CA SER A 51 29.00 -25.57 8.36
C SER A 51 29.36 -25.37 6.88
N PRO A 52 28.91 -24.28 6.24
CA PRO A 52 29.17 -24.05 4.83
C PRO A 52 30.68 -23.90 4.59
N PRO A 53 31.23 -24.45 3.49
CA PRO A 53 32.60 -24.18 3.10
C PRO A 53 32.73 -22.70 2.75
N SER A 54 33.80 -22.08 3.24
CA SER A 54 34.16 -20.69 2.98
C SER A 54 34.39 -20.46 1.49
N LEU A 55 33.34 -20.04 0.78
CA LEU A 55 33.45 -19.40 -0.53
C LEU A 55 33.84 -17.95 -0.30
N SER A 56 35.00 -17.56 -0.81
CA SER A 56 35.47 -16.17 -0.83
C SER A 56 34.57 -15.36 -1.77
N MET A 57 33.45 -14.87 -1.26
CA MET A 57 32.76 -13.73 -1.85
C MET A 57 33.69 -12.52 -1.71
N SER A 58 34.05 -11.91 -2.83
CA SER A 58 34.68 -10.59 -2.84
C SER A 58 33.84 -9.67 -1.96
N SER A 59 34.44 -9.13 -0.90
CA SER A 59 33.81 -8.22 0.05
C SER A 59 33.40 -6.93 -0.67
N TYR A 60 32.17 -6.87 -1.18
CA TYR A 60 31.54 -5.58 -1.47
C TYR A 60 31.38 -4.86 -0.12
N SER A 61 32.03 -3.72 0.04
CA SER A 61 31.92 -2.96 1.28
C SER A 61 30.58 -2.23 1.33
N GLU A 62 30.04 -1.95 2.53
CA GLU A 62 28.82 -1.15 2.70
C GLU A 62 28.91 0.21 1.98
N ASN A 63 30.12 0.77 1.91
CA ASN A 63 30.42 2.00 1.20
C ASN A 63 30.17 1.87 -0.32
N ASP A 64 30.46 0.72 -0.92
CA ASP A 64 30.23 0.49 -2.35
C ASP A 64 28.74 0.38 -2.66
N ALA A 65 27.97 -0.26 -1.77
CA ALA A 65 26.52 -0.38 -1.90
C ALA A 65 25.83 0.98 -1.80
N GLU A 66 26.25 1.82 -0.84
CA GLU A 66 25.72 3.18 -0.68
C GLU A 66 26.12 4.10 -1.84
N ALA A 67 27.37 4.00 -2.32
CA ALA A 67 27.81 4.74 -3.50
C ALA A 67 27.00 4.36 -4.76
N LEU A 68 26.72 3.06 -4.95
CA LEU A 68 25.89 2.58 -6.06
C LEU A 68 24.44 3.07 -5.94
N ARG A 69 23.86 3.02 -4.73
CA ARG A 69 22.52 3.56 -4.46
C ARG A 69 22.45 5.04 -4.81
N ARG A 70 23.41 5.84 -4.33
CA ARG A 70 23.50 7.27 -4.64
C ARG A 70 23.63 7.53 -6.13
N LYS A 71 24.45 6.74 -6.84
CA LYS A 71 24.59 6.83 -8.31
C LYS A 71 23.26 6.58 -9.02
N ARG A 72 22.52 5.53 -8.64
CA ARG A 72 21.19 5.22 -9.21
C ARG A 72 20.24 6.40 -9.04
N ILE A 73 20.12 6.92 -7.81
CA ILE A 73 19.26 8.07 -7.51
C ILE A 73 19.63 9.30 -8.33
N LEU A 74 20.92 9.64 -8.43
CA LEU A 74 21.39 10.81 -9.18
C LEU A 74 21.19 10.67 -10.70
N SER A 75 21.18 9.44 -11.22
CA SER A 75 20.91 9.15 -12.63
C SER A 75 19.43 8.98 -12.98
N SER A 76 18.55 8.95 -11.96
CA SER A 76 17.14 8.71 -12.13
C SER A 76 16.45 9.82 -12.92
N LYS A 77 15.40 9.45 -13.66
CA LYS A 77 14.53 10.39 -14.37
C LYS A 77 13.24 10.71 -13.60
N LEU A 78 12.99 10.02 -12.48
CA LEU A 78 11.77 10.23 -11.66
C LEU A 78 11.70 11.65 -11.07
N TYR A 79 12.85 12.31 -11.00
CA TYR A 79 12.98 13.68 -10.54
C TYR A 79 13.10 14.63 -11.74
N PHE A 80 12.08 15.46 -11.95
CA PHE A 80 12.05 16.43 -13.06
C PHE A 80 11.30 17.70 -12.68
N ASP A 81 11.54 18.79 -13.42
CA ASP A 81 10.89 20.06 -13.17
C ASP A 81 9.45 20.07 -13.67
N VAL A 82 8.56 20.55 -12.81
CA VAL A 82 7.12 20.63 -13.07
C VAL A 82 6.74 22.10 -13.13
N SER A 83 6.00 22.47 -14.18
CA SER A 83 5.52 23.84 -14.38
C SER A 83 4.83 24.40 -13.12
N PRO A 84 5.05 25.68 -12.76
CA PRO A 84 4.31 26.35 -11.68
C PRO A 84 2.79 26.35 -11.87
N SER A 85 2.30 26.22 -13.11
CA SER A 85 0.86 26.15 -13.40
C SER A 85 0.19 24.84 -13.00
N LYS A 86 0.97 23.79 -12.74
CA LYS A 86 0.44 22.49 -12.29
C LYS A 86 0.22 22.52 -10.77
N VAL A 87 -0.84 21.88 -10.29
CA VAL A 87 -1.09 21.71 -8.85
C VAL A 87 -0.26 20.53 -8.33
N PRO A 88 0.25 20.52 -7.08
CA PRO A 88 0.97 19.39 -6.48
C PRO A 88 0.14 18.12 -6.24
N LEU A 89 -0.73 17.75 -7.17
CA LEU A 89 -1.51 16.53 -7.17
C LEU A 89 -1.08 15.63 -8.33
N ILE A 90 -0.58 14.45 -7.99
CA ILE A 90 0.03 13.52 -8.92
C ILE A 90 -0.94 12.39 -9.20
N TYR A 91 -1.22 12.15 -10.48
CA TYR A 91 -2.06 11.06 -10.96
C TYR A 91 -1.72 10.73 -12.41
N SER A 92 -1.88 9.45 -12.77
CA SER A 92 -1.87 8.98 -14.15
C SER A 92 -3.12 8.16 -14.40
N GLU A 93 -3.72 8.29 -15.59
CA GLU A 93 -4.81 7.38 -16.00
C GLU A 93 -4.38 5.89 -15.96
N SER A 94 -3.08 5.62 -16.03
CA SER A 94 -2.52 4.27 -15.88
C SER A 94 -2.53 3.73 -14.45
N TYR A 95 -2.80 4.55 -13.43
CA TYR A 95 -2.97 4.05 -12.07
C TYR A 95 -4.15 3.09 -12.01
N ASP A 96 -5.25 3.41 -12.70
CA ASP A 96 -6.47 2.63 -12.68
C ASP A 96 -6.25 1.26 -13.36
N ILE A 97 -6.33 0.16 -12.59
CA ILE A 97 -6.12 -1.20 -13.10
C ILE A 97 -7.46 -1.76 -13.58
N SER A 98 -7.70 -1.78 -14.89
CA SER A 98 -8.89 -2.41 -15.47
C SER A 98 -8.50 -3.36 -16.61
N PHE A 99 -8.87 -4.64 -16.48
CA PHE A 99 -8.64 -5.63 -17.53
C PHE A 99 -9.51 -6.87 -17.31
N LEU A 100 -10.30 -7.24 -18.33
CA LEU A 100 -11.14 -8.45 -18.37
C LEU A 100 -12.07 -8.66 -17.15
N GLY A 101 -12.49 -7.62 -16.44
CA GLY A 101 -13.37 -7.76 -15.29
C GLY A 101 -12.67 -8.19 -14.00
N ILE A 102 -11.35 -8.36 -14.01
CA ILE A 102 -10.56 -8.76 -12.83
C ILE A 102 -10.67 -7.72 -11.72
N GLU A 103 -10.91 -6.45 -12.07
CA GLU A 103 -11.19 -5.38 -11.11
C GLU A 103 -12.39 -5.68 -10.19
N LYS A 104 -13.29 -6.60 -10.57
CA LYS A 104 -14.45 -7.00 -9.78
C LYS A 104 -14.17 -8.16 -8.82
N LEU A 105 -13.02 -8.83 -8.96
CA LEU A 105 -12.65 -10.01 -8.18
C LEU A 105 -11.77 -9.67 -6.97
N HIS A 106 -11.57 -8.38 -6.71
CA HIS A 106 -10.66 -7.90 -5.69
C HIS A 106 -11.37 -6.89 -4.77
N PRO A 107 -11.14 -6.92 -3.44
CA PRO A 107 -11.76 -5.99 -2.51
C PRO A 107 -11.35 -4.53 -2.77
N PHE A 108 -10.12 -4.29 -3.23
CA PHE A 108 -9.66 -2.94 -3.58
C PHE A 108 -10.30 -2.46 -4.89
N ASP A 109 -10.92 -1.29 -4.85
CA ASP A 109 -11.37 -0.58 -6.06
C ASP A 109 -10.17 -0.09 -6.86
N SER A 110 -9.83 -0.84 -7.91
CA SER A 110 -8.72 -0.53 -8.78
C SER A 110 -8.90 0.72 -9.64
N SER A 111 -10.06 1.38 -9.58
CA SER A 111 -10.33 2.68 -10.22
C SER A 111 -10.49 3.84 -9.21
N LYS A 112 -10.07 3.63 -7.95
CA LYS A 112 -10.21 4.61 -6.85
C LYS A 112 -9.60 5.96 -7.23
N TRP A 113 -8.40 5.93 -7.80
CA TRP A 113 -7.57 7.09 -8.10
C TRP A 113 -8.18 8.01 -9.15
N GLY A 114 -8.63 7.45 -10.26
CA GLY A 114 -9.34 8.22 -11.27
C GLY A 114 -10.67 8.78 -10.76
N ARG A 115 -11.36 8.08 -9.86
CA ARG A 115 -12.60 8.58 -9.24
C ARG A 115 -12.34 9.78 -8.33
N ILE A 116 -11.27 9.77 -7.52
CA ILE A 116 -10.86 10.93 -6.71
C ILE A 116 -10.65 12.14 -7.60
N CYS A 117 -9.84 12.01 -8.66
CA CYS A 117 -9.55 13.12 -9.57
C CYS A 117 -10.81 13.63 -10.27
N ARG A 118 -11.72 12.73 -10.70
CA ARG A 118 -13.01 13.13 -11.29
C ARG A 118 -13.87 13.94 -10.31
N PHE A 119 -13.92 13.56 -9.04
CA PHE A 119 -14.64 14.35 -8.04
C PHE A 119 -14.01 15.74 -7.88
N LEU A 120 -12.70 15.83 -7.67
CA LEU A 120 -12.01 17.11 -7.51
C LEU A 120 -12.21 18.07 -8.69
N VAL A 121 -12.17 17.53 -9.91
CA VAL A 121 -12.48 18.29 -11.14
C VAL A 121 -13.94 18.73 -11.16
N SER A 122 -14.88 17.84 -10.85
CA SER A 122 -16.31 18.18 -10.85
C SER A 122 -16.70 19.23 -9.81
N PHE A 123 -15.97 19.33 -8.69
CA PHE A 123 -16.17 20.34 -7.65
C PHE A 123 -15.42 21.65 -7.91
N GLY A 124 -14.66 21.74 -9.00
CA GLY A 124 -13.87 22.93 -9.36
C GLY A 124 -12.70 23.19 -8.41
N ILE A 125 -12.22 22.16 -7.70
CA ILE A 125 -11.00 22.26 -6.89
C ILE A 125 -9.77 22.21 -7.79
N LEU A 126 -9.84 21.45 -8.88
CA LEU A 126 -8.70 21.16 -9.72
C LEU A 126 -9.11 21.15 -11.19
N ASP A 127 -8.30 21.75 -12.06
CA ASP A 127 -8.47 21.61 -13.51
C ASP A 127 -7.77 20.35 -14.00
N LYS A 128 -8.39 19.54 -14.87
CA LYS A 128 -7.79 18.28 -15.37
C LYS A 128 -6.37 18.51 -15.94
N GLU A 129 -6.16 19.63 -16.62
CA GLU A 129 -4.87 20.00 -17.21
C GLU A 129 -3.82 20.43 -16.17
N SER A 130 -4.21 20.70 -14.93
CA SER A 130 -3.31 21.06 -13.84
C SER A 130 -2.74 19.86 -13.08
N ILE A 131 -3.25 18.64 -13.32
CA ILE A 131 -2.74 17.38 -12.74
C ILE A 131 -1.30 17.13 -13.22
N VAL A 132 -0.45 16.66 -12.31
CA VAL A 132 0.91 16.23 -12.61
C VAL A 132 0.93 14.76 -12.97
N GLU A 133 1.47 14.45 -14.15
CA GLU A 133 1.64 13.07 -14.63
C GLU A 133 3.03 12.55 -14.24
N PRO A 134 3.15 11.42 -13.53
CA PRO A 134 4.44 10.85 -13.14
C PRO A 134 5.08 9.99 -14.22
N LEU A 135 6.38 9.72 -14.08
CA LEU A 135 7.10 8.73 -14.89
C LEU A 135 7.04 7.32 -14.25
N GLU A 136 7.25 6.29 -15.06
CA GLU A 136 7.37 4.91 -14.55
C GLU A 136 8.74 4.73 -13.86
N ALA A 137 8.77 4.12 -12.67
CA ALA A 137 10.00 3.68 -12.04
C ALA A 137 10.71 2.59 -12.87
N SER A 138 11.95 2.85 -13.27
CA SER A 138 12.79 1.89 -13.96
C SER A 138 13.30 0.81 -13.01
N LYS A 139 13.91 -0.26 -13.57
CA LYS A 139 14.58 -1.28 -12.73
C LYS A 139 15.66 -0.67 -11.84
N ASP A 140 16.45 0.28 -12.36
CA ASP A 140 17.52 0.92 -11.59
C ASP A 140 16.97 1.81 -10.47
N ASP A 141 15.81 2.45 -10.68
CA ASP A 141 15.11 3.17 -9.62
C ASP A 141 14.67 2.21 -8.51
N LEU A 142 14.04 1.10 -8.88
CA LEU A 142 13.56 0.10 -7.91
C LEU A 142 14.72 -0.56 -7.13
N LEU A 143 15.88 -0.73 -7.76
CA LEU A 143 17.10 -1.26 -7.12
C LEU A 143 17.77 -0.28 -6.13
N VAL A 144 17.21 0.90 -5.92
CA VAL A 144 17.60 1.78 -4.81
C VAL A 144 17.24 1.14 -3.47
N VAL A 145 16.12 0.41 -3.41
CA VAL A 145 15.61 -0.26 -2.20
C VAL A 145 15.57 -1.76 -2.37
N HIS A 146 15.03 -2.24 -3.49
CA HIS A 146 14.78 -3.67 -3.64
C HIS A 146 16.02 -4.46 -4.01
N THR A 147 16.06 -5.70 -3.53
CA THR A 147 17.08 -6.66 -3.97
C THR A 147 16.80 -7.13 -5.40
N GLU A 148 17.87 -7.49 -6.13
CA GLU A 148 17.71 -8.10 -7.46
C GLU A 148 16.90 -9.40 -7.39
N LEU A 149 17.07 -10.18 -6.33
CA LEU A 149 16.34 -11.42 -6.10
C LEU A 149 14.83 -11.18 -6.02
N TYR A 150 14.41 -10.18 -5.23
CA TYR A 150 13.00 -9.81 -5.12
C TYR A 150 12.44 -9.34 -6.47
N LEU A 151 13.10 -8.40 -7.15
CA LEU A 151 12.64 -7.89 -8.44
C LEU A 151 12.60 -8.97 -9.52
N ASN A 152 13.54 -9.92 -9.51
CA ASN A 152 13.50 -11.08 -10.41
C ASN A 152 12.32 -12.00 -10.12
N SER A 153 11.90 -12.15 -8.86
CA SER A 153 10.73 -12.95 -8.50
C SER A 153 9.42 -12.40 -9.09
N LEU A 154 9.32 -11.08 -9.28
CA LEU A 154 8.15 -10.41 -9.89
C LEU A 154 7.99 -10.68 -11.40
N LYS A 155 8.97 -11.35 -12.03
CA LYS A 155 8.82 -11.86 -13.40
C LYS A 155 7.83 -13.03 -13.47
N GLY A 156 7.50 -13.69 -12.36
CA GLY A 156 6.51 -14.77 -12.33
C GLY A 156 5.10 -14.27 -11.99
N SER A 157 4.10 -14.57 -12.83
CA SER A 157 2.70 -14.18 -12.59
C SER A 157 2.15 -14.72 -11.27
N SER A 158 2.55 -15.93 -10.86
CA SER A 158 2.15 -16.53 -9.58
C SER A 158 2.64 -15.72 -8.38
N LYS A 159 3.86 -15.18 -8.44
CA LYS A 159 4.40 -14.34 -7.36
C LYS A 159 3.63 -13.03 -7.26
N VAL A 160 3.34 -12.40 -8.40
CA VAL A 160 2.52 -11.18 -8.44
C VAL A 160 1.12 -11.44 -7.89
N ALA A 161 0.47 -12.53 -8.33
CA ALA A 161 -0.87 -12.92 -7.88
C ALA A 161 -0.97 -13.11 -6.36
N MET A 162 0.06 -13.68 -5.73
CA MET A 162 0.14 -13.81 -4.27
C MET A 162 0.28 -12.45 -3.58
N ILE A 163 1.13 -11.56 -4.09
CA ILE A 163 1.36 -10.23 -3.48
C ILE A 163 0.10 -9.36 -3.56
N VAL A 164 -0.56 -9.36 -4.71
CA VAL A 164 -1.79 -8.58 -4.94
C VAL A 164 -3.05 -9.30 -4.46
N GLU A 165 -2.92 -10.52 -3.90
CA GLU A 165 -4.02 -11.38 -3.42
C GLU A 165 -5.16 -11.57 -4.43
N VAL A 166 -4.84 -11.66 -5.72
CA VAL A 166 -5.77 -12.00 -6.81
C VAL A 166 -5.33 -13.31 -7.46
N PRO A 167 -5.76 -14.48 -6.97
CA PRO A 167 -5.34 -15.77 -7.52
C PRO A 167 -5.49 -15.90 -9.05
N PRO A 168 -6.57 -15.39 -9.70
CA PRO A 168 -6.70 -15.43 -11.15
C PRO A 168 -5.55 -14.75 -11.93
N VAL A 169 -4.82 -13.80 -11.33
CA VAL A 169 -3.65 -13.16 -11.97
C VAL A 169 -2.55 -14.17 -12.33
N ALA A 170 -2.47 -15.28 -11.61
CA ALA A 170 -1.47 -16.33 -11.87
C ALA A 170 -1.66 -16.99 -13.25
N LEU A 171 -2.89 -16.98 -13.78
CA LEU A 171 -3.25 -17.59 -15.07
C LEU A 171 -3.11 -16.61 -16.25
N ILE A 172 -2.91 -15.33 -15.97
CA ILE A 172 -2.78 -14.29 -17.00
C ILE A 172 -1.40 -14.40 -17.66
N PRO A 173 -1.32 -14.31 -19.01
CA PRO A 173 -0.06 -14.24 -19.72
C PRO A 173 0.87 -13.19 -19.10
N ASN A 174 2.11 -13.59 -18.80
CA ASN A 174 2.99 -12.76 -17.99
C ASN A 174 3.22 -11.36 -18.57
N CYS A 175 3.32 -11.23 -19.89
CA CYS A 175 3.42 -9.93 -20.56
C CYS A 175 2.29 -8.97 -20.17
N LEU A 176 1.06 -9.47 -20.02
CA LEU A 176 -0.09 -8.69 -19.59
C LEU A 176 -0.03 -8.37 -18.10
N VAL A 177 0.46 -9.28 -17.24
CA VAL A 177 0.68 -8.97 -15.82
C VAL A 177 1.70 -7.85 -15.67
N GLN A 178 2.81 -7.90 -16.42
CA GLN A 178 3.83 -6.85 -16.42
C GLN A 178 3.24 -5.50 -16.87
N GLN A 179 2.41 -5.48 -17.92
CA GLN A 179 1.88 -4.26 -18.53
C GLN A 179 0.62 -3.69 -17.87
N LYS A 180 -0.26 -4.55 -17.33
CA LYS A 180 -1.58 -4.15 -16.82
C LYS A 180 -1.66 -4.19 -15.31
N VAL A 181 -0.75 -4.88 -14.62
CA VAL A 181 -0.70 -4.89 -13.15
C VAL A 181 0.53 -4.12 -12.68
N LEU A 182 1.75 -4.57 -13.05
CA LEU A 182 2.98 -4.00 -12.48
C LEU A 182 3.33 -2.60 -12.98
N PHE A 183 3.04 -2.27 -14.24
CA PHE A 183 3.26 -0.92 -14.78
C PHE A 183 2.49 0.17 -13.99
N PRO A 184 1.19 0.03 -13.69
CA PRO A 184 0.47 0.90 -12.76
C PRO A 184 1.19 1.11 -11.42
N PHE A 185 1.65 0.02 -10.78
CA PHE A 185 2.39 0.11 -9.51
C PHE A 185 3.69 0.91 -9.65
N LYS A 186 4.47 0.69 -10.71
CA LYS A 186 5.71 1.46 -10.95
C LYS A 186 5.46 2.93 -11.25
N LYS A 187 4.33 3.25 -11.90
CA LYS A 187 3.88 4.63 -12.13
C LYS A 187 3.52 5.30 -10.80
N GLN A 188 2.87 4.58 -9.89
CA GLN A 188 2.58 5.06 -8.55
C GLN A 188 3.86 5.31 -7.74
N VAL A 189 4.85 4.41 -7.82
CA VAL A 189 6.18 4.61 -7.22
C VAL A 189 6.84 5.90 -7.71
N GLY A 190 6.86 6.11 -9.03
CA GLY A 190 7.39 7.35 -9.61
C GLY A 190 6.63 8.59 -9.15
N GLY A 191 5.32 8.48 -8.96
CA GLY A 191 4.49 9.54 -8.39
C GLY A 191 4.82 9.88 -6.94
N THR A 192 5.12 8.87 -6.12
CA THR A 192 5.51 9.08 -4.70
C THR A 192 6.83 9.85 -4.62
N VAL A 193 7.83 9.51 -5.45
CA VAL A 193 9.10 10.26 -5.53
C VAL A 193 8.89 11.70 -5.99
N LEU A 194 8.10 11.88 -7.05
CA LEU A 194 7.81 13.21 -7.59
C LEU A 194 7.01 14.06 -6.58
N ALA A 195 6.13 13.45 -5.79
CA ALA A 195 5.41 14.14 -4.74
C ALA A 195 6.34 14.70 -3.67
N ALA A 196 7.38 13.98 -3.25
CA ALA A 196 8.36 14.54 -2.30
C ALA A 196 9.11 15.76 -2.84
N LYS A 197 9.46 15.77 -4.13
CA LYS A 197 10.01 16.96 -4.81
C LYS A 197 9.04 18.13 -4.69
N LEU A 198 7.80 17.93 -5.12
CA LEU A 198 6.80 18.99 -5.14
C LEU A 198 6.45 19.49 -3.73
N ALA A 199 6.38 18.59 -2.75
CA ALA A 199 6.18 18.97 -1.36
C ALA A 199 7.34 19.83 -0.85
N LYS A 200 8.60 19.45 -1.14
CA LYS A 200 9.77 20.25 -0.75
C LYS A 200 9.75 21.64 -1.37
N GLU A 201 9.33 21.75 -2.62
CA GLU A 201 9.29 23.02 -3.36
C GLU A 201 8.08 23.90 -3.01
N ARG A 202 6.95 23.29 -2.66
CA ARG A 202 5.63 23.97 -2.62
C ARG A 202 4.89 23.78 -1.29
N GLY A 203 5.54 23.17 -0.30
CA GLY A 203 5.01 22.90 1.04
C GLY A 203 4.16 21.63 1.16
N TRP A 204 3.54 21.17 0.07
CA TRP A 204 2.71 19.97 0.09
C TRP A 204 2.66 19.29 -1.28
N ALA A 205 2.36 17.99 -1.29
CA ALA A 205 1.96 17.26 -2.48
C ALA A 205 1.10 16.04 -2.12
N ILE A 206 0.24 15.63 -3.05
CA ILE A 206 -0.60 14.44 -2.90
C ILE A 206 -0.35 13.53 -4.10
N ASN A 207 0.22 12.35 -3.88
CA ASN A 207 0.10 11.28 -4.87
C ASN A 207 -1.21 10.55 -4.57
N VAL A 208 -2.17 10.58 -5.49
CA VAL A 208 -3.46 9.93 -5.20
C VAL A 208 -3.28 8.41 -5.08
N GLY A 209 -2.24 7.83 -5.66
CA GLY A 209 -1.83 6.43 -5.45
C GLY A 209 -0.67 6.27 -4.46
N GLY A 210 0.03 5.14 -4.56
CA GLY A 210 1.15 4.81 -3.68
C GLY A 210 0.70 4.49 -2.25
N GLY A 211 1.64 4.58 -1.31
CA GLY A 211 1.39 4.20 0.08
C GLY A 211 1.53 2.70 0.31
N PHE A 212 2.47 2.06 -0.38
CA PHE A 212 2.65 0.61 -0.38
C PHE A 212 3.40 0.13 0.87
N HIS A 213 2.82 0.43 2.04
CA HIS A 213 3.46 0.31 3.35
C HIS A 213 3.78 -1.13 3.79
N HIS A 214 3.22 -2.15 3.14
CA HIS A 214 3.53 -3.56 3.43
C HIS A 214 4.71 -4.13 2.64
N CYS A 215 5.21 -3.41 1.63
CA CYS A 215 6.35 -3.86 0.85
C CYS A 215 7.66 -3.37 1.48
N SER A 216 8.60 -4.29 1.68
CA SER A 216 9.98 -4.01 2.06
C SER A 216 10.93 -4.24 0.88
N ALA A 217 12.23 -4.04 1.09
CA ALA A 217 13.30 -4.32 0.14
C ALA A 217 13.26 -5.74 -0.45
N GLU A 218 12.82 -6.73 0.32
CA GLU A 218 12.91 -8.15 -0.06
C GLU A 218 11.57 -8.86 -0.23
N LYS A 219 10.46 -8.22 0.17
CA LYS A 219 9.15 -8.87 0.26
C LYS A 219 8.04 -7.87 -0.05
N GLY A 220 7.08 -8.29 -0.86
CA GLY A 220 5.78 -7.63 -1.00
C GLY A 220 4.68 -8.49 -0.38
N GLY A 221 3.54 -7.87 -0.09
CA GLY A 221 2.35 -8.48 0.53
C GLY A 221 1.29 -7.40 0.75
N GLY A 222 0.06 -7.79 1.14
CA GLY A 222 -1.00 -6.84 1.45
C GLY A 222 -1.24 -5.83 0.33
N PHE A 223 -1.31 -6.30 -0.92
CA PHE A 223 -1.47 -5.46 -2.12
C PHE A 223 -0.27 -4.56 -2.48
N CYS A 224 0.81 -4.58 -1.69
CA CYS A 224 1.98 -3.72 -1.86
C CYS A 224 3.09 -4.47 -2.62
N VAL A 225 3.35 -4.04 -3.86
CA VAL A 225 4.32 -4.70 -4.76
C VAL A 225 5.70 -4.04 -4.76
N TYR A 226 5.80 -2.74 -4.47
CA TYR A 226 7.06 -2.02 -4.42
C TYR A 226 7.07 -1.12 -3.19
N ALA A 227 8.22 -0.95 -2.55
CA ALA A 227 8.40 -0.14 -1.35
C ALA A 227 8.54 1.35 -1.73
N ASP A 228 7.44 1.96 -2.18
CA ASP A 228 7.44 3.33 -2.71
C ASP A 228 7.79 4.37 -1.64
N ILE A 229 7.32 4.19 -0.40
CA ILE A 229 7.67 5.03 0.75
C ILE A 229 9.18 4.98 1.00
N SER A 230 9.74 3.77 1.13
CA SER A 230 11.19 3.58 1.36
C SER A 230 12.03 4.19 0.24
N LEU A 231 11.62 3.96 -1.01
CA LEU A 231 12.31 4.50 -2.18
C LEU A 231 12.28 6.02 -2.18
N CYS A 232 11.11 6.61 -1.89
CA CYS A 232 10.94 8.06 -1.78
C CYS A 232 11.85 8.68 -0.71
N ILE A 233 11.99 8.04 0.45
CA ILE A 233 12.87 8.52 1.54
C ILE A 233 14.34 8.51 1.12
N HIS A 234 14.82 7.45 0.46
CA HIS A 234 16.18 7.43 -0.06
C HIS A 234 16.42 8.52 -1.12
N PHE A 235 15.43 8.78 -1.99
CA PHE A 235 15.49 9.92 -2.91
C PHE A 235 15.52 11.26 -2.16
N ALA A 236 14.72 11.43 -1.11
CA ALA A 236 14.71 12.65 -0.30
C ALA A 236 16.08 12.91 0.35
N PHE A 237 16.75 11.87 0.85
CA PHE A 237 18.08 11.99 1.43
C PHE A 237 19.14 12.49 0.43
N VAL A 238 19.03 12.11 -0.85
CA VAL A 238 20.05 12.41 -1.86
C VAL A 238 19.70 13.63 -2.71
N GLN A 239 18.48 13.70 -3.27
CA GLN A 239 18.05 14.75 -4.19
C GLN A 239 17.55 16.00 -3.48
N LEU A 240 16.90 15.85 -2.32
CA LEU A 240 16.28 16.96 -1.59
C LEU A 240 17.13 17.49 -0.44
N ASN A 241 18.29 16.87 -0.20
CA ASN A 241 19.18 17.15 0.93
C ASN A 241 18.43 17.17 2.28
N ILE A 242 17.45 16.27 2.41
CA ILE A 242 16.75 16.03 3.67
C ILE A 242 17.59 15.05 4.50
N SER A 243 17.64 15.25 5.81
CA SER A 243 18.37 14.39 6.75
C SER A 243 17.44 13.73 7.76
N ARG A 244 16.20 14.20 7.90
CA ARG A 244 15.22 13.68 8.87
C ARG A 244 13.83 13.60 8.26
N VAL A 245 13.25 12.41 8.18
CA VAL A 245 11.90 12.18 7.66
C VAL A 245 11.01 11.60 8.76
N MET A 246 9.78 12.08 8.87
CA MET A 246 8.76 11.46 9.70
C MET A 246 7.76 10.73 8.81
N ILE A 247 7.54 9.45 9.07
CA ILE A 247 6.41 8.71 8.53
C ILE A 247 5.28 8.82 9.54
N ILE A 248 4.11 9.25 9.08
CA ILE A 248 2.86 9.18 9.84
C ILE A 248 1.98 8.20 9.07
N ASP A 249 1.87 6.97 9.55
CA ASP A 249 1.01 5.95 8.97
C ASP A 249 -0.29 5.84 9.76
N LEU A 250 -1.40 6.20 9.10
CA LEU A 250 -2.76 6.15 9.63
C LEU A 250 -3.66 5.23 8.80
N ASP A 251 -3.07 4.33 8.03
CA ASP A 251 -3.76 3.15 7.50
C ASP A 251 -4.17 2.23 8.66
N ALA A 252 -5.29 1.51 8.51
CA ALA A 252 -5.75 0.61 9.57
C ALA A 252 -4.74 -0.51 9.86
N HIS A 253 -3.95 -0.90 8.86
CA HIS A 253 -2.97 -1.97 8.94
C HIS A 253 -1.59 -1.44 9.33
N GLN A 254 -0.82 -2.27 10.02
CA GLN A 254 0.57 -1.97 10.36
C GLN A 254 1.44 -1.87 9.10
N GLY A 255 2.25 -0.82 8.99
CA GLY A 255 3.18 -0.55 7.89
C GLY A 255 4.48 -1.36 7.92
N ASN A 256 4.39 -2.68 8.12
CA ASN A 256 5.53 -3.59 8.33
C ASN A 256 6.65 -3.52 7.28
N GLY A 257 6.36 -3.07 6.06
CA GLY A 257 7.35 -2.93 4.99
C GLY A 257 8.41 -1.87 5.29
N HIS A 258 7.96 -0.64 5.55
CA HIS A 258 8.88 0.48 5.82
C HIS A 258 9.46 0.42 7.24
N GLU A 259 8.75 -0.19 8.20
CA GLU A 259 9.30 -0.50 9.53
C GLU A 259 10.56 -1.37 9.44
N MET A 260 10.52 -2.43 8.62
CA MET A 260 11.67 -3.30 8.40
C MET A 260 12.79 -2.60 7.63
N ASP A 261 12.46 -1.84 6.59
CA ASP A 261 13.46 -1.15 5.77
C ASP A 261 14.27 -0.11 6.56
N PHE A 262 13.67 0.51 7.59
CA PHE A 262 14.29 1.55 8.42
C PHE A 262 14.58 1.13 9.87
N ALA A 263 14.61 -0.19 10.14
CA ALA A 263 14.75 -0.78 11.48
C ALA A 263 15.77 -0.11 12.42
N TYR A 264 16.89 0.38 11.88
CA TYR A 264 17.98 1.00 12.64
C TYR A 264 18.39 2.37 12.11
N ASP A 265 17.59 3.00 11.24
CA ASP A 265 17.91 4.31 10.68
C ASP A 265 17.29 5.45 11.51
N SER A 266 18.08 6.04 12.40
CA SER A 266 17.63 7.14 13.26
C SER A 266 17.25 8.43 12.52
N ARG A 267 17.47 8.50 11.21
CA ARG A 267 16.99 9.61 10.35
C ARG A 267 15.51 9.50 10.03
N VAL A 268 14.88 8.35 10.28
CA VAL A 268 13.45 8.12 10.05
C VAL A 268 12.75 7.95 11.39
N TYR A 269 11.65 8.68 11.57
CA TYR A 269 10.76 8.52 12.72
C TYR A 269 9.41 7.97 12.25
N ILE A 270 9.01 6.81 12.77
CA ILE A 270 7.77 6.13 12.41
C ILE A 270 6.76 6.32 13.54
N LEU A 271 5.71 7.07 13.24
CA LEU A 271 4.45 7.05 13.96
C LEU A 271 3.49 6.15 13.16
N ASP A 272 3.12 5.02 13.74
CA ASP A 272 2.13 4.11 13.15
C ASP A 272 0.95 3.93 14.12
N MET A 273 -0.25 4.24 13.64
CA MET A 273 -1.51 4.14 14.37
C MET A 273 -2.45 3.13 13.69
N TYR A 274 -2.37 1.88 14.12
CA TYR A 274 -2.98 0.74 13.44
C TYR A 274 -3.80 -0.14 14.39
N ASN A 275 -4.59 -1.04 13.80
CA ASN A 275 -5.32 -2.06 14.52
C ASN A 275 -4.47 -3.33 14.68
N PRO A 276 -4.02 -3.69 15.89
CA PRO A 276 -3.11 -4.83 16.07
C PRO A 276 -3.79 -6.19 15.84
N GLY A 277 -5.12 -6.23 15.75
CA GLY A 277 -5.94 -7.43 15.57
C GLY A 277 -6.25 -7.78 14.10
N ILE A 278 -5.73 -7.03 13.13
CA ILE A 278 -5.89 -7.31 11.69
C ILE A 278 -4.53 -7.56 11.01
N TYR A 279 -4.52 -7.70 9.68
CA TYR A 279 -3.30 -7.93 8.90
C TYR A 279 -2.20 -6.92 9.29
N PRO A 280 -0.92 -7.35 9.41
CA PRO A 280 -0.36 -8.65 9.01
C PRO A 280 -0.54 -9.81 10.00
N LEU A 281 -1.21 -9.61 11.14
CA LEU A 281 -1.38 -10.67 12.14
C LEU A 281 -2.53 -11.65 11.79
N TYR A 282 -2.25 -12.95 11.88
CA TYR A 282 -2.96 -14.07 11.23
C TYR A 282 -4.39 -14.43 11.70
N ALA A 283 -5.11 -13.56 12.42
CA ALA A 283 -6.57 -13.73 12.55
C ALA A 283 -7.29 -13.54 11.20
N TYR A 284 -6.64 -12.85 10.25
CA TYR A 284 -7.15 -12.51 8.93
C TYR A 284 -7.43 -13.73 8.02
N ILE A 285 -6.49 -14.68 7.94
CA ILE A 285 -6.64 -15.87 7.10
C ILE A 285 -7.70 -16.82 7.68
N LEU A 286 -7.76 -16.96 9.00
CA LEU A 286 -8.72 -17.85 9.65
C LEU A 286 -10.18 -17.42 9.44
N ILE A 287 -10.47 -16.12 9.53
CA ILE A 287 -11.84 -15.60 9.49
C ILE A 287 -12.40 -15.55 8.06
N GLN A 288 -11.58 -15.17 7.07
CA GLN A 288 -11.98 -15.24 5.65
C GLN A 288 -12.28 -16.69 5.25
N TRP A 289 -11.45 -17.65 5.64
CA TRP A 289 -11.62 -19.05 5.25
C TRP A 289 -12.75 -19.76 6.02
N SER A 290 -13.01 -19.37 7.29
CA SER A 290 -14.11 -19.94 8.07
C SER A 290 -15.50 -19.54 7.57
N GLN A 291 -15.62 -18.47 6.77
CA GLN A 291 -16.90 -18.08 6.16
C GLN A 291 -17.24 -18.86 4.88
N PHE A 292 -16.29 -19.60 4.31
CA PHE A 292 -16.47 -20.33 3.05
C PHE A 292 -16.47 -21.87 3.19
N TYR A 293 -16.20 -22.42 4.38
CA TYR A 293 -16.14 -23.86 4.59
C TYR A 293 -16.84 -24.31 5.88
N ASP A 294 -17.70 -25.31 5.74
CA ASP A 294 -18.29 -26.03 6.86
C ASP A 294 -17.19 -26.82 7.60
N LEU A 295 -17.23 -26.76 8.94
CA LEU A 295 -16.15 -27.14 9.85
C LEU A 295 -16.04 -28.66 10.04
N GLU A 296 -15.83 -29.42 8.98
CA GLU A 296 -15.44 -30.83 9.08
C GLU A 296 -14.44 -31.22 7.99
N THR A 297 -13.17 -30.80 8.16
CA THR A 297 -11.91 -31.56 7.89
C THR A 297 -10.71 -30.64 7.52
N ASN A 298 -9.51 -31.03 8.01
CA ASN A 298 -8.17 -30.63 7.53
C ASN A 298 -7.67 -29.16 7.58
N LEU A 299 -8.37 -28.22 8.23
CA LEU A 299 -7.86 -26.84 8.37
C LEU A 299 -6.52 -26.75 9.14
N TYR A 300 -6.30 -27.62 10.14
CA TYR A 300 -5.09 -27.60 10.98
C TYR A 300 -3.79 -27.90 10.22
N GLN A 301 -3.81 -28.74 9.17
CA GLN A 301 -2.61 -29.04 8.38
C GLN A 301 -2.25 -27.93 7.40
N PHE A 302 -3.24 -27.18 6.90
CA PHE A 302 -3.01 -26.03 6.02
C PHE A 302 -2.51 -24.80 6.79
N LEU A 303 -3.00 -24.60 8.02
CA LEU A 303 -2.54 -23.55 8.93
C LEU A 303 -1.08 -23.77 9.40
N ALA A 304 -0.64 -25.02 9.49
CA ALA A 304 0.75 -25.37 9.78
C ALA A 304 1.73 -25.10 8.61
N ALA A 305 1.22 -24.79 7.41
CA ALA A 305 2.04 -24.53 6.22
C ALA A 305 2.41 -23.05 6.04
N ILE A 306 1.85 -22.15 6.84
CA ILE A 306 2.37 -20.79 6.95
C ILE A 306 3.72 -20.88 7.65
N PRO A 307 4.83 -20.45 7.02
CA PRO A 307 6.10 -20.42 7.70
C PRO A 307 5.97 -19.53 8.93
N LEU A 308 6.15 -20.11 10.12
CA LEU A 308 6.17 -19.39 11.41
C LEU A 308 7.09 -18.14 11.38
N TYR A 309 8.09 -18.18 10.49
CA TYR A 309 9.01 -17.09 10.19
C TYR A 309 8.34 -15.83 9.60
N LEU A 310 7.29 -15.95 8.76
CA LEU A 310 6.59 -14.78 8.21
C LEU A 310 5.83 -14.04 9.32
N LEU A 311 5.11 -14.80 10.15
CA LEU A 311 4.49 -14.32 11.38
C LEU A 311 5.48 -13.61 12.31
N TYR A 312 6.68 -14.19 12.43
CA TYR A 312 7.75 -13.64 13.25
C TYR A 312 8.26 -12.31 12.69
N GLN A 313 8.51 -12.19 11.39
CA GLN A 313 8.96 -10.94 10.77
C GLN A 313 7.95 -9.81 10.95
N ASP A 314 6.66 -10.07 10.75
CA ASP A 314 5.63 -9.03 10.86
C ASP A 314 5.46 -8.55 12.32
N TYR A 315 5.70 -9.44 13.30
CA TYR A 315 5.80 -9.07 14.71
C TYR A 315 7.10 -8.34 15.04
N GLU A 316 8.22 -8.75 14.44
CA GLU A 316 9.52 -8.12 14.60
C GLU A 316 9.49 -6.66 14.14
N ALA A 317 8.82 -6.39 13.01
CA ALA A 317 8.67 -5.06 12.42
C ALA A 317 8.12 -4.02 13.43
N ARG A 318 7.20 -4.44 14.31
CA ARG A 318 6.64 -3.56 15.38
C ARG A 318 7.70 -3.00 16.32
N ASN A 319 8.80 -3.72 16.52
CA ASN A 319 9.90 -3.25 17.39
C ASN A 319 10.63 -2.03 16.80
N TYR A 320 10.43 -1.75 15.52
CA TYR A 320 11.06 -0.65 14.80
C TYR A 320 10.16 0.59 14.68
N ILE A 321 8.93 0.53 15.20
CA ILE A 321 8.04 1.68 15.30
C ILE A 321 8.53 2.58 16.45
N ASN A 322 8.86 3.84 16.15
CA ASN A 322 9.30 4.77 17.19
C ASN A 322 8.16 5.19 18.13
N GLN A 323 6.95 5.28 17.59
CA GLN A 323 5.73 5.59 18.31
C GLN A 323 4.55 4.77 17.78
N GLN A 324 4.29 3.66 18.44
CA GLN A 324 3.16 2.77 18.17
C GLN A 324 1.91 3.27 18.89
N VAL A 325 0.80 3.39 18.16
CA VAL A 325 -0.52 3.76 18.72
C VAL A 325 -1.55 2.71 18.31
N GLU A 326 -1.81 1.74 19.18
CA GLU A 326 -2.81 0.71 18.89
C GLU A 326 -4.24 1.25 19.02
N VAL A 327 -5.05 1.00 18.00
CA VAL A 327 -6.51 1.24 17.98
C VAL A 327 -7.27 -0.07 17.87
N LYS A 328 -8.35 -0.23 18.62
CA LYS A 328 -9.09 -1.50 18.66
C LYS A 328 -10.16 -1.52 17.58
N SER A 329 -10.51 -2.73 17.11
CA SER A 329 -11.69 -2.90 16.26
C SER A 329 -12.92 -2.25 16.91
N GLY A 330 -13.69 -1.49 16.13
CA GLY A 330 -14.84 -0.74 16.61
C GLY A 330 -14.53 0.64 17.21
N THR A 331 -13.26 1.08 17.24
CA THR A 331 -12.91 2.45 17.68
C THR A 331 -13.67 3.48 16.84
N LEU A 332 -14.34 4.40 17.53
CA LEU A 332 -15.16 5.47 16.95
C LEU A 332 -14.32 6.72 16.64
N THR A 333 -14.86 7.62 15.82
CA THR A 333 -14.22 8.88 15.39
C THR A 333 -13.58 9.67 16.54
N GLU A 334 -14.31 9.92 17.61
CA GLU A 334 -13.88 10.79 18.70
C GLU A 334 -12.67 10.20 19.45
N GLU A 335 -12.72 8.90 19.75
CA GLU A 335 -11.60 8.19 20.38
C GLU A 335 -10.38 8.17 19.46
N TYR A 336 -10.59 7.89 18.17
CA TYR A 336 -9.52 7.88 17.17
C TYR A 336 -8.84 9.26 17.08
N LEU A 337 -9.62 10.33 16.93
CA LEU A 337 -9.09 11.68 16.78
C LEU A 337 -8.40 12.17 18.06
N GLN A 338 -8.87 11.77 19.24
CA GLN A 338 -8.18 12.05 20.50
C GLN A 338 -6.80 11.39 20.55
N LYS A 339 -6.72 10.09 20.22
CA LYS A 339 -5.44 9.36 20.15
C LYS A 339 -4.49 10.00 19.15
N LEU A 340 -5.00 10.45 18.01
CA LEU A 340 -4.20 11.15 17.01
C LEU A 340 -3.63 12.47 17.54
N ASP A 341 -4.44 13.27 18.25
CA ASP A 341 -3.96 14.53 18.84
C ASP A 341 -2.82 14.30 19.83
N GLU A 342 -2.98 13.34 20.74
CA GLU A 342 -1.95 12.91 21.70
C GLU A 342 -0.69 12.42 20.95
N ALA A 343 -0.89 11.66 19.87
CA ALA A 343 0.19 11.10 19.10
C ALA A 343 1.02 12.17 18.36
N LEU A 344 0.36 13.12 17.70
CA LEU A 344 1.01 14.22 16.99
C LEU A 344 1.75 15.14 17.97
N GLU A 345 1.22 15.36 19.17
CA GLU A 345 1.88 16.13 20.22
C GLU A 345 3.20 15.46 20.67
N VAL A 346 3.18 14.14 20.88
CA VAL A 346 4.38 13.36 21.21
C VAL A 346 5.38 13.38 20.06
N ALA A 347 4.96 13.08 18.84
CA ALA A 347 5.82 13.06 17.67
C ALA A 347 6.51 14.41 17.44
N GLY A 348 5.76 15.51 17.59
CA GLY A 348 6.27 16.87 17.46
C GLY A 348 7.29 17.30 18.52
N ARG A 349 7.35 16.61 19.67
CA ARG A 349 8.38 16.82 20.71
C ARG A 349 9.59 15.91 20.52
N ARG A 350 9.38 14.69 20.04
CA ARG A 350 10.41 13.65 19.95
C ARG A 350 11.28 13.77 18.71
N PHE A 351 10.75 14.36 17.63
CA PHE A 351 11.43 14.40 16.35
C PHE A 351 11.23 15.74 15.63
N ASN A 352 12.26 16.21 14.93
CA ASN A 352 12.25 17.45 14.17
C ASN A 352 12.43 17.15 12.67
N PRO A 353 11.39 16.67 11.96
CA PRO A 353 11.51 16.25 10.57
C PRO A 353 11.64 17.44 9.62
N GLU A 354 12.26 17.20 8.46
CA GLU A 354 12.37 18.14 7.34
C GLU A 354 11.41 17.77 6.19
N LEU A 355 10.73 16.63 6.31
CA LEU A 355 9.68 16.13 5.44
C LEU A 355 8.79 15.16 6.23
N VAL A 356 7.48 15.26 6.02
CA VAL A 356 6.50 14.26 6.47
C VAL A 356 6.04 13.43 5.27
N ILE A 357 6.11 12.11 5.38
CA ILE A 357 5.38 11.18 4.52
C ILE A 357 4.14 10.73 5.30
N TYR A 358 2.98 11.17 4.85
CA TYR A 358 1.70 10.85 5.45
C TYR A 358 1.00 9.75 4.64
N ASN A 359 0.91 8.56 5.20
CA ASN A 359 0.17 7.43 4.64
C ASN A 359 -1.27 7.47 5.16
N ALA A 360 -2.19 7.90 4.31
CA ALA A 360 -3.54 8.33 4.68
C ALA A 360 -4.61 7.30 4.30
N GLY A 361 -4.38 6.03 4.65
CA GLY A 361 -5.28 4.91 4.34
C GLY A 361 -6.72 5.18 4.78
N THR A 362 -7.69 4.86 3.93
CA THR A 362 -9.13 5.11 4.24
C THR A 362 -9.89 3.87 4.67
N ASP A 363 -9.18 2.79 4.99
CA ASP A 363 -9.73 1.55 5.53
C ASP A 363 -10.08 1.63 7.02
N ILE A 364 -9.73 2.72 7.70
CA ILE A 364 -10.30 3.04 9.02
C ILE A 364 -11.78 3.46 8.97
N LEU A 365 -12.32 3.70 7.77
CA LEU A 365 -13.69 4.17 7.55
C LEU A 365 -14.71 3.11 8.01
N GLN A 366 -15.78 3.57 8.65
CA GLN A 366 -16.92 2.74 9.02
C GLN A 366 -17.44 1.94 7.82
N GLY A 367 -17.57 0.62 8.02
CA GLY A 367 -18.04 -0.33 7.01
C GLY A 367 -16.96 -0.82 6.06
N ASP A 368 -15.69 -0.40 6.21
CA ASP A 368 -14.59 -0.99 5.47
C ASP A 368 -14.41 -2.47 5.88
N PRO A 369 -14.29 -3.40 4.91
CA PRO A 369 -14.27 -4.82 5.21
C PRO A 369 -12.97 -5.30 5.88
N LEU A 370 -11.87 -4.53 5.80
CA LEU A 370 -10.55 -4.97 6.24
C LEU A 370 -10.09 -4.23 7.51
N GLY A 371 -10.30 -2.91 7.61
CA GLY A 371 -9.75 -2.13 8.73
C GLY A 371 -10.48 -2.29 10.07
N ARG A 372 -11.77 -2.66 10.06
CA ARG A 372 -12.59 -2.94 11.26
C ARG A 372 -12.69 -1.80 12.28
N LEU A 373 -12.49 -0.56 11.85
CA LEU A 373 -12.74 0.64 12.67
C LEU A 373 -14.05 1.31 12.25
N GLU A 374 -14.51 2.28 13.02
CA GLU A 374 -15.83 2.90 12.88
C GLU A 374 -15.73 4.42 12.73
N ILE A 375 -14.72 4.91 11.99
CA ILE A 375 -14.50 6.33 11.75
C ILE A 375 -15.49 6.82 10.68
N SER A 376 -16.15 7.94 10.93
CA SER A 376 -17.09 8.55 9.97
C SER A 376 -16.35 9.24 8.80
N PRO A 377 -17.03 9.48 7.66
CA PRO A 377 -16.46 10.28 6.57
C PRO A 377 -15.91 11.64 7.01
N GLU A 378 -16.61 12.33 7.90
CA GLU A 378 -16.16 13.61 8.48
C GLU A 378 -14.93 13.42 9.37
N GLY A 379 -14.87 12.30 10.10
CA GLY A 379 -13.71 11.91 10.90
C GLY A 379 -12.45 11.73 10.05
N ILE A 380 -12.57 11.15 8.85
CA ILE A 380 -11.46 11.05 7.89
C ILE A 380 -10.95 12.44 7.48
N ALA A 381 -11.87 13.35 7.13
CA ALA A 381 -11.50 14.72 6.75
C ALA A 381 -10.84 15.49 7.91
N LEU A 382 -11.31 15.29 9.15
CA LEU A 382 -10.72 15.87 10.35
C LEU A 382 -9.35 15.29 10.68
N ARG A 383 -9.15 13.98 10.50
CA ARG A 383 -7.85 13.32 10.64
C ARG A 383 -6.83 13.93 9.69
N ASP A 384 -7.16 14.02 8.41
CA ASP A 384 -6.25 14.58 7.40
C ASP A 384 -5.97 16.06 7.70
N GLU A 385 -6.99 16.83 8.10
CA GLU A 385 -6.84 18.21 8.55
C GLU A 385 -5.83 18.35 9.71
N LYS A 386 -5.92 17.49 10.73
CA LYS A 386 -4.99 17.51 11.88
C LYS A 386 -3.55 17.27 11.46
N VAL A 387 -3.30 16.29 10.58
CA VAL A 387 -1.94 16.00 10.09
C VAL A 387 -1.38 17.15 9.26
N PHE A 388 -2.19 17.74 8.37
CA PHE A 388 -1.76 18.91 7.59
C PHE A 388 -1.53 20.15 8.47
N ARG A 389 -2.33 20.36 9.52
CA ARG A 389 -2.10 21.43 10.51
C ARG A 389 -0.79 21.21 11.25
N PHE A 390 -0.53 19.99 11.73
CA PHE A 390 0.73 19.63 12.38
C PHE A 390 1.94 19.97 11.50
N ALA A 391 1.91 19.59 10.22
CA ALA A 391 2.99 19.90 9.28
C ALA A 391 3.11 21.43 9.03
N ARG A 392 1.99 22.12 8.78
CA ARG A 392 1.97 23.57 8.50
C ARG A 392 2.47 24.40 9.68
N GLU A 393 2.04 24.09 10.90
CA GLU A 393 2.43 24.82 12.12
C GLU A 393 3.93 24.74 12.39
N LYS A 394 4.59 23.68 11.91
CA LYS A 394 6.03 23.48 12.01
C LYS A 394 6.80 23.84 10.73
N ASN A 395 6.09 24.33 9.70
CA ASN A 395 6.64 24.64 8.39
C ASN A 395 7.37 23.43 7.74
N ILE A 396 6.79 22.24 7.89
CA ILE A 396 7.34 20.99 7.34
C ILE A 396 6.62 20.66 6.04
N PRO A 397 7.35 20.44 4.93
CA PRO A 397 6.80 19.85 3.72
C PRO A 397 6.09 18.52 3.97
N ILE A 398 4.92 18.30 3.38
CA ILE A 398 4.15 17.06 3.55
C ILE A 398 3.81 16.38 2.21
N VAL A 399 4.03 15.08 2.14
CA VAL A 399 3.55 14.20 1.06
C VAL A 399 2.40 13.38 1.60
N MET A 400 1.24 13.42 0.96
CA MET A 400 0.12 12.52 1.27
C MET A 400 0.04 11.40 0.23
N LEU A 401 -0.08 10.17 0.70
CA LEU A 401 -0.32 8.95 -0.10
C LEU A 401 -1.65 8.35 0.38
N THR A 402 -2.56 7.97 -0.52
CA THR A 402 -3.92 7.58 -0.07
C THR A 402 -4.07 6.13 0.39
N SER A 403 -3.07 5.27 0.13
CA SER A 403 -2.95 3.90 0.64
C SER A 403 -4.23 3.06 0.50
N GLY A 404 -4.64 2.35 1.57
CA GLY A 404 -5.78 1.48 1.69
C GLY A 404 -7.14 2.17 1.62
N GLY A 405 -8.18 1.39 1.90
CA GLY A 405 -9.58 1.74 1.70
C GLY A 405 -10.17 0.95 0.55
N TYR A 406 -11.08 0.05 0.91
CA TYR A 406 -11.58 -1.03 0.06
C TYR A 406 -13.07 -0.87 -0.25
N MET A 407 -13.65 0.28 0.11
CA MET A 407 -15.02 0.61 -0.22
C MET A 407 -15.10 1.45 -1.50
N LYS A 408 -16.20 1.29 -2.24
CA LYS A 408 -16.50 2.20 -3.36
C LYS A 408 -16.69 3.65 -2.89
N SER A 409 -17.10 3.89 -1.66
CA SER A 409 -17.21 5.23 -1.07
C SER A 409 -15.86 5.89 -0.80
N SER A 410 -14.76 5.14 -0.65
CA SER A 410 -13.44 5.69 -0.27
C SER A 410 -12.97 6.80 -1.20
N ALA A 411 -13.13 6.64 -2.53
CA ALA A 411 -12.77 7.68 -3.49
C ALA A 411 -13.50 9.01 -3.25
N ARG A 412 -14.76 8.96 -2.80
CA ARG A 412 -15.54 10.15 -2.48
C ARG A 412 -15.05 10.78 -1.18
N VAL A 413 -14.84 9.97 -0.15
CA VAL A 413 -14.35 10.44 1.16
C VAL A 413 -12.98 11.11 1.05
N ILE A 414 -12.05 10.51 0.27
CA ILE A 414 -10.74 11.12 0.00
C ILE A 414 -10.89 12.47 -0.71
N ALA A 415 -11.75 12.54 -1.73
CA ALA A 415 -12.00 13.79 -2.43
C ALA A 415 -12.59 14.87 -1.50
N ASP A 416 -13.56 14.51 -0.64
CA ASP A 416 -14.14 15.42 0.34
C ASP A 416 -13.10 15.90 1.37
N SER A 417 -12.17 15.03 1.78
CA SER A 417 -11.04 15.40 2.63
C SER A 417 -10.11 16.41 1.95
N ILE A 418 -9.72 16.18 0.70
CA ILE A 418 -8.89 17.12 -0.08
C ILE A 418 -9.63 18.46 -0.28
N ILE A 419 -10.94 18.44 -0.54
CA ILE A 419 -11.79 19.64 -0.57
C ILE A 419 -11.73 20.37 0.77
N ASN A 420 -11.83 19.66 1.90
CA ASN A 420 -11.73 20.25 3.23
C ASN A 420 -10.36 20.93 3.43
N LEU A 421 -9.26 20.26 3.09
CA LEU A 421 -7.92 20.84 3.16
C LEU A 421 -7.81 22.14 2.35
N SER A 422 -8.37 22.17 1.14
CA SER A 422 -8.41 23.38 0.31
C SER A 422 -9.25 24.49 0.96
N ASN A 423 -10.43 24.17 1.49
CA ASN A 423 -11.31 25.13 2.15
C ASN A 423 -10.71 25.71 3.44
N LYS A 424 -9.83 24.97 4.12
CA LYS A 424 -9.08 25.42 5.31
C LYS A 424 -7.77 26.14 4.96
N CYS A 425 -7.51 26.36 3.68
CA CYS A 425 -6.25 26.93 3.16
C CYS A 425 -5.01 26.16 3.68
N LEU A 426 -5.14 24.84 3.84
CA LEU A 426 -4.02 23.95 4.16
C LEU A 426 -3.28 23.50 2.90
N ILE A 427 -3.97 23.54 1.76
CA ILE A 427 -3.41 23.33 0.42
C ILE A 427 -3.94 24.42 -0.51
N GLU A 428 -3.11 24.79 -1.49
CA GLU A 428 -3.45 25.79 -2.52
C GLU A 428 -3.86 25.06 -3.80
N ALA A 429 -5.15 24.74 -3.92
CA ALA A 429 -5.68 24.16 -5.15
C ALA A 429 -5.91 25.28 -6.18
N GLY A 430 -5.52 25.05 -7.45
CA GLY A 430 -5.41 26.07 -8.51
C GLY A 430 -6.70 26.74 -8.99
N GLY A 431 -7.80 26.67 -8.24
CA GLY A 431 -9.00 27.46 -8.50
C GLY A 431 -8.79 28.92 -8.09
N ALA A 432 -9.09 29.86 -8.98
CA ALA A 432 -9.13 31.28 -8.63
C ALA A 432 -9.97 31.49 -7.36
N PRO A 433 -9.57 32.40 -6.44
CA PRO A 433 -10.34 32.66 -5.24
C PRO A 433 -11.78 33.02 -5.63
N LYS A 434 -12.76 32.26 -5.11
CA LYS A 434 -14.17 32.64 -5.23
C LYS A 434 -14.31 33.99 -4.53
N SER A 435 -14.57 35.03 -5.30
CA SER A 435 -14.88 36.37 -4.79
C SER A 435 -15.98 36.24 -3.72
N ALA A 436 -15.71 36.84 -2.57
CA ALA A 436 -16.57 36.86 -1.38
C ALA A 436 -17.97 37.38 -1.65
#